data_AF-A0A5E7E1X1-F1
#
_entry.id   AF-A0A5E7E1X1-F1
#
_cell.length_a   1.000
_cell.length_b   1.000
_cell.length_c   1.000
_cell.angle_alpha   90.00
_cell.angle_beta   90.00
_cell.angle_gamma   90.00
#
_symmetry.space_group_name_H-M   'P 1'
#
loop_
_entity.id
_entity.type
_entity.pdbx_description
1 polymer ?
#
loop_
_entity_poly.entity_id
_entity_poly.type
_entity_poly.pdbx_seq_one_letter_code
_entity_poly.pdbx_strand_id
1 'polypeptide(L)' 'MAGSSLLLLIDDIAAVLDDVALMTKMAAKKTAGVLGDDLALNAQQVSGVRAEREIPVV' A
#
# COMPACT_ATOMS: atom_id res chain seq x y z
N MET A 1 -23.62 -24.43 -26.96
CA MET A 1 -22.19 -24.62 -26.65
C MET A 1 -21.98 -24.27 -25.18
N ALA A 2 -21.61 -25.23 -24.33
CA ALA A 2 -21.37 -24.99 -22.90
C ALA A 2 -19.98 -24.39 -22.62
N GLY A 3 -19.02 -24.59 -23.54
CA GLY A 3 -17.67 -24.00 -23.41
C GLY A 3 -17.64 -22.49 -23.59
N SER A 4 -18.54 -21.91 -24.40
CA SER A 4 -18.56 -20.47 -24.66
C SER A 4 -19.03 -19.66 -23.45
N SER A 5 -19.94 -20.17 -22.62
CA SER A 5 -20.36 -19.48 -21.40
C SER A 5 -19.26 -19.45 -20.34
N LEU A 6 -18.44 -20.50 -20.27
CA LEU A 6 -17.28 -20.52 -19.37
C LEU A 6 -16.22 -19.51 -19.83
N LEU A 7 -15.96 -19.43 -21.13
CA LEU A 7 -14.99 -18.47 -21.68
C LEU A 7 -15.43 -17.02 -21.45
N LEU A 8 -16.72 -16.70 -21.65
CA LEU A 8 -17.26 -15.38 -21.34
C LEU A 8 -17.12 -15.02 -19.85
N LEU A 9 -17.38 -15.98 -18.95
CA LEU A 9 -17.16 -15.76 -17.52
C LEU A 9 -15.68 -15.48 -17.19
N ILE A 10 -14.76 -16.20 -17.84
CA ILE A 10 -13.32 -15.97 -17.66
C ILE A 10 -12.93 -14.58 -18.18
N ASP A 11 -13.49 -14.14 -19.30
CA ASP A 11 -13.24 -12.80 -19.86
C ASP A 11 -13.75 -11.70 -18.91
N ASP A 12 -14.95 -11.86 -18.33
CA ASP A 12 -15.50 -10.91 -17.36
C ASP A 12 -14.63 -10.84 -16.08
N ILE A 13 -14.14 -11.99 -15.60
CA ILE A 13 -13.22 -12.06 -14.47
C ILE A 13 -11.91 -11.36 -14.80
N ALA A 14 -11.35 -11.59 -15.99
CA ALA A 14 -10.11 -10.96 -16.43
C ALA A 14 -10.25 -9.43 -16.48
N ALA A 15 -11.37 -8.91 -16.98
CA ALA A 15 -11.64 -7.47 -17.01
C ALA A 15 -11.65 -6.85 -15.59
N VAL A 16 -12.30 -7.50 -14.63
CA VAL A 16 -12.32 -7.04 -13.23
C VAL A 16 -10.92 -7.12 -12.59
N LEU A 17 -10.15 -8.17 -12.89
CA LEU A 17 -8.80 -8.33 -12.37
C LEU A 17 -7.84 -7.25 -12.90
N ASP A 18 -8.00 -6.82 -14.15
CA ASP A 18 -7.22 -5.70 -14.72
C ASP A 18 -7.48 -4.39 -13.95
N ASP A 19 -8.74 -4.09 -13.63
CA ASP A 19 -9.10 -2.92 -12.82
C ASP A 19 -8.50 -2.99 -11.41
N VAL A 20 -8.56 -4.15 -10.76
CA VAL A 20 -7.94 -4.38 -9.46
C VAL A 20 -6.42 -4.15 -9.54
N ALA A 21 -5.76 -4.69 -10.56
CA ALA A 21 -4.31 -4.54 -10.74
C ALA A 21 -3.90 -3.07 -10.89
N LEU A 22 -4.65 -2.29 -11.68
CA LEU A 22 -4.42 -0.86 -11.84
C LEU A 22 -4.59 -0.09 -10.53
N MET A 23 -5.67 -0.35 -9.80
CA MET A 23 -5.96 0.31 -8.52
C MET A 23 -4.94 -0.05 -7.45
N THR A 24 -4.53 -1.32 -7.38
CA THR A 24 -3.45 -1.78 -6.47
C THR A 24 -2.13 -1.11 -6.80
N LYS A 25 -1.76 -0.98 -8.09
CA LYS A 25 -0.54 -0.27 -8.50
C LYS A 25 -0.55 1.20 -8.05
N MET A 26 -1.69 1.87 -8.20
CA MET A 26 -1.84 3.26 -7.76
C MET A 26 -1.79 3.39 -6.24
N ALA A 27 -2.43 2.48 -5.51
CA ALA A 27 -2.37 2.43 -4.05
C ALA A 27 -0.93 2.21 -3.56
N ALA A 28 -0.22 1.24 -4.12
CA ALA A 28 1.18 0.95 -3.77
C ALA A 28 2.09 2.15 -3.99
N LYS A 29 1.93 2.88 -5.11
CA LYS A 29 2.67 4.11 -5.37
C LYS A 29 2.39 5.20 -4.34
N LYS A 30 1.13 5.37 -3.93
CA LYS A 30 0.73 6.35 -2.90
C LYS A 30 1.28 5.96 -1.53
N THR A 31 1.20 4.68 -1.16
CA THR A 31 1.76 4.16 0.09
C THR A 31 3.28 4.32 0.15
N ALA A 32 4.00 4.07 -0.94
CA ALA A 32 5.44 4.31 -1.00
C ALA A 32 5.78 5.81 -0.82
N GLY A 33 4.95 6.70 -1.35
CA GLY A 33 5.08 8.15 -1.15
C GLY A 33 4.88 8.57 0.31
N VAL A 34 3.83 8.06 0.97
CA VAL A 34 3.56 8.35 2.40
C VAL A 34 4.65 7.76 3.30
N LEU A 35 5.09 6.52 3.06
CA LEU A 35 6.19 5.94 3.83
C LEU A 35 7.52 6.69 3.63
N GLY A 36 7.79 7.18 2.41
CA GLY A 36 8.95 8.03 2.15
C GLY A 36 8.87 9.38 2.85
N ASP A 37 7.68 9.98 2.89
CA ASP A 37 7.40 11.22 3.63
C ASP A 37 7.55 11.02 5.14
N ASP A 38 6.93 9.98 5.72
CA ASP A 38 7.01 9.66 7.14
C ASP A 38 8.45 9.36 7.61
N LEU A 39 9.26 8.70 6.77
CA LEU A 39 10.69 8.47 7.07
C LEU A 39 11.51 9.77 7.00
N ALA A 40 11.22 10.66 6.05
CA ALA A 40 11.89 11.96 5.93
C ALA A 40 11.53 12.90 7.09
N LEU A 41 10.26 12.90 7.52
CA LEU A 41 9.77 13.71 8.63
C LEU A 41 10.27 13.19 9.99
N ASN A 42 10.30 11.87 10.22
CA ASN A 42 10.86 11.29 11.45
C ASN A 42 12.38 11.51 11.58
N ALA A 43 13.13 11.52 10.48
CA ALA A 43 14.57 11.79 10.49
C ALA A 43 14.92 13.22 10.94
N GLN A 44 14.00 14.17 10.81
CA GLN A 44 14.19 15.57 11.23
C GLN A 44 13.55 15.91 12.59
N GLN A 45 12.55 15.15 13.07
CA GLN A 45 11.88 15.42 14.34
C GLN A 45 12.63 14.95 15.60
N VAL A 46 13.66 14.09 15.48
CA VAL A 46 14.40 13.53 16.64
C VAL A 46 15.79 14.18 16.85
N SER A 47 16.16 15.21 16.09
CA SER A 47 17.38 15.98 16.40
C SER A 47 17.09 17.05 17.46
N GLY A 48 17.28 16.71 18.74
CA GLY A 48 17.22 17.69 19.85
C GLY A 48 16.39 17.31 21.08
N VAL A 49 15.79 16.12 21.12
CA VAL A 49 15.09 15.65 22.33
C VAL A 49 16.14 15.24 23.37
N ARG A 50 16.22 15.97 24.49
CA ARG A 50 16.97 15.50 25.67
C ARG A 50 16.29 14.25 26.20
N ALA A 51 17.03 13.15 26.32
CA ALA A 51 16.60 11.93 27.01
C ALA A 51 16.52 12.16 28.53
N GLU A 52 15.68 13.09 28.97
CA GLU A 52 15.35 13.27 30.38
C GLU A 52 13.95 12.68 30.61
N ARG A 53 13.94 11.44 31.15
CA ARG A 53 12.80 10.75 31.80
C ARG A 53 11.92 9.85 30.91
N GLU A 54 12.43 8.68 30.53
CA GLU A 54 11.56 7.53 30.30
C GLU A 54 11.73 6.53 31.45
N ILE A 55 10.62 6.22 32.12
CA ILE A 55 10.53 5.15 33.12
C ILE A 55 10.73 3.83 32.35
N PRO A 56 11.60 2.92 32.80
CA PRO A 56 11.83 1.66 32.11
C PRO A 56 10.52 0.85 32.09
N VAL A 57 10.00 0.59 30.89
CA VAL A 57 8.92 -0.37 30.69
C VAL A 57 9.58 -1.75 30.62
N VAL A 58 9.37 -2.56 31.66
CA VAL A 58 9.68 -4.00 31.69
C VAL A 58 8.77 -4.78 30.76
#